data_AF-A0A172Y2Y8-F1
#
_entry.id   AF-A0A172Y2Y8-F1
#
_cell.length_a   1.000
_cell.length_b   1.000
_cell.length_c   1.000
_cell.angle_alpha   90.00
_cell.angle_beta   90.00
_cell.angle_gamma   90.00
#
_symmetry.space_group_name_H-M   'P 1'
#
loop_
_entity.id
_entity.type
_entity.pdbx_description
1 polymer ?
#
loop_
_entity_poly.entity_id
_entity_poly.type
_entity_poly.pdbx_seq_one_letter_code
_entity_poly.pdbx_strand_id
1 'polypeptide(L)'
;MTRRILTLISALAIVGLSAAPAAALDLVRKSAASSSSAPTAVPAVTAADRIMGRADAPVTVIEYASFTCNHCVDWTNEVLPQFKARYIDTGKVRLVFRDMPTAPAQIASTAAGIGRCAAPGRFFDVARAFMSGQAAAFEKGDARDWFAAAIAASGRTQEQIEACLKDPAVGQALQAEVEGAVAAGVTGTPSFFVNGKRVDDHSLQSLSAAIDPLIRAR
;
A
#
# COMPACT_ATOMS: atom_id res chain seq x y z
N MET A 1 37.28 -9.85 -88.99
CA MET A 1 38.70 -9.73 -88.60
C MET A 1 38.68 -9.12 -87.21
N THR A 2 39.17 -9.70 -86.10
CA THR A 2 40.24 -10.67 -85.87
C THR A 2 40.08 -11.13 -84.41
N ARG A 3 40.21 -12.44 -84.14
CA ARG A 3 40.88 -13.13 -82.99
C ARG A 3 40.81 -12.48 -81.57
N ARG A 4 40.71 -13.17 -80.44
CA ARG A 4 40.85 -14.57 -79.99
C ARG A 4 40.60 -14.56 -78.46
N ILE A 5 39.84 -15.53 -77.96
CA ILE A 5 40.20 -16.51 -76.88
C ILE A 5 41.03 -15.99 -75.68
N LEU A 6 40.47 -16.10 -74.46
CA LEU A 6 41.00 -16.88 -73.30
C LEU A 6 40.01 -16.71 -72.12
N THR A 7 39.20 -17.72 -71.79
CA THR A 7 39.37 -18.67 -70.66
C THR A 7 39.53 -18.01 -69.29
N LEU A 8 38.62 -18.33 -68.35
CA LEU A 8 38.93 -19.03 -67.09
C LEU A 8 37.70 -19.11 -66.16
N ILE A 9 37.22 -20.34 -65.99
CA ILE A 9 36.89 -21.02 -64.73
C ILE A 9 36.10 -20.21 -63.69
N SER A 10 34.85 -20.60 -63.45
CA SER A 10 34.23 -20.38 -62.14
C SER A 10 33.58 -21.67 -61.65
N ALA A 11 33.82 -21.89 -60.37
CA ALA A 11 33.89 -23.18 -59.72
C ALA A 11 32.54 -23.80 -59.37
N LEU A 12 32.55 -25.12 -59.35
CA LEU A 12 31.54 -25.99 -58.75
C LEU A 12 31.66 -25.92 -57.22
N ALA A 13 30.59 -25.61 -56.50
CA ALA A 13 30.41 -26.00 -55.11
C ALA A 13 28.91 -26.14 -54.79
N ILE A 14 28.44 -27.37 -54.86
CA ILE A 14 27.15 -27.83 -54.36
C ILE A 14 27.28 -27.91 -52.84
N VAL A 15 26.51 -27.15 -52.08
CA VAL A 15 26.40 -27.33 -50.62
C VAL A 15 24.93 -27.38 -50.21
N GLY A 16 24.54 -28.62 -49.90
CA GLY A 16 23.46 -29.10 -49.02
C GLY A 16 22.36 -28.15 -48.57
N LEU A 17 21.17 -28.38 -49.11
CA LEU A 17 19.89 -28.06 -48.47
C LEU A 17 19.74 -28.92 -47.20
N SER A 18 20.09 -28.35 -46.05
CA SER A 18 19.83 -28.99 -44.75
C SER A 18 18.40 -28.63 -44.32
N ALA A 19 17.50 -29.60 -44.43
CA ALA A 19 16.17 -29.50 -43.83
C ALA A 19 16.32 -29.50 -42.29
N ALA A 20 16.01 -28.36 -41.66
CA ALA A 20 15.89 -28.29 -40.21
C ALA A 20 14.62 -29.03 -39.74
N PRO A 21 14.67 -29.84 -38.67
CA PRO A 21 13.50 -30.54 -38.17
C PRO A 21 12.55 -29.56 -37.47
N ALA A 22 11.30 -29.56 -37.88
CA ALA A 22 10.19 -28.79 -37.31
C ALA A 22 9.73 -29.35 -35.95
N ALA A 23 10.64 -29.42 -34.97
CA ALA A 23 10.38 -30.03 -33.66
C ALA A 23 10.82 -29.16 -32.47
N ALA A 24 10.89 -27.84 -32.63
CA ALA A 24 11.39 -26.91 -31.59
C ALA A 24 10.41 -25.79 -31.19
N LEU A 25 9.12 -25.86 -31.54
CA LEU A 25 8.13 -24.85 -31.16
C LEU A 25 7.21 -25.23 -29.97
N ASP A 26 7.31 -26.43 -29.41
CA ASP A 26 6.41 -26.88 -28.33
C ASP A 26 6.92 -26.64 -26.89
N LEU A 27 8.14 -26.14 -26.71
CA LEU A 27 8.71 -25.93 -25.36
C LEU A 27 8.56 -24.50 -24.81
N VAL A 28 8.03 -23.55 -25.59
CA VAL A 28 7.87 -22.14 -25.15
C VAL A 28 6.48 -21.84 -24.58
N ARG A 29 5.51 -22.78 -24.68
CA ARG A 29 4.11 -22.55 -24.24
C ARG A 29 3.81 -22.89 -22.77
N LYS A 30 4.78 -23.38 -21.98
CA LYS A 30 4.50 -23.99 -20.66
C LYS A 30 5.10 -23.26 -19.45
N SER A 31 5.26 -21.93 -19.50
CA SER A 31 5.68 -21.16 -18.31
C SER A 31 5.11 -19.75 -18.25
N ALA A 32 3.79 -19.64 -18.38
CA ALA A 32 3.04 -18.45 -17.98
C ALA A 32 1.73 -18.84 -17.28
N ALA A 33 1.80 -19.83 -16.39
CA ALA A 33 0.81 -19.93 -15.33
C ALA A 33 1.18 -18.85 -14.30
N SER A 34 0.60 -17.66 -14.42
CA SER A 34 0.54 -16.73 -13.30
C SER A 34 -0.24 -17.42 -12.20
N SER A 35 0.49 -17.98 -11.23
CA SER A 35 -0.09 -18.46 -9.99
C SER A 35 -0.67 -17.26 -9.25
N SER A 36 -1.95 -16.98 -9.47
CA SER A 36 -2.73 -16.13 -8.58
C SER A 36 -2.86 -16.90 -7.27
N SER A 37 -1.89 -16.71 -6.37
CA SER A 37 -1.99 -17.21 -5.01
C SER A 37 -3.14 -16.48 -4.32
N ALA A 38 -4.06 -17.24 -3.72
CA ALA A 38 -5.13 -16.67 -2.91
C ALA A 38 -4.56 -15.75 -1.81
N PRO A 39 -5.30 -14.70 -1.41
CA PRO A 39 -4.88 -13.84 -0.30
C PRO A 39 -4.54 -14.67 0.95
N THR A 40 -3.41 -14.34 1.56
CA THR A 40 -3.01 -14.87 2.87
C THR A 40 -3.76 -14.14 3.98
N ALA A 41 -3.80 -14.73 5.18
CA ALA A 41 -4.39 -14.08 6.36
C ALA A 41 -3.75 -12.71 6.64
N VAL A 42 -4.55 -11.78 7.15
CA VAL A 42 -4.09 -10.44 7.57
C VAL A 42 -2.99 -10.60 8.63
N PRO A 43 -1.82 -9.93 8.49
CA PRO A 43 -0.77 -9.99 9.49
C PRO A 43 -1.29 -9.60 10.89
N ALA A 44 -0.84 -10.33 11.91
CA ALA A 44 -1.25 -10.09 13.29
C ALA A 44 -0.96 -8.65 13.73
N VAL A 45 -1.79 -8.12 14.64
CA VAL A 45 -1.55 -6.80 15.25
C VAL A 45 -0.44 -6.90 16.29
N THR A 46 0.48 -5.95 16.25
CA THR A 46 1.67 -5.90 17.11
C THR A 46 1.73 -4.58 17.88
N ALA A 47 2.67 -4.46 18.82
CA ALA A 47 2.92 -3.20 19.53
C ALA A 47 3.49 -2.08 18.62
N ALA A 48 3.96 -2.42 17.41
CA ALA A 48 4.44 -1.44 16.42
C ALA A 48 3.30 -0.81 15.60
N ASP A 49 2.10 -1.37 15.67
CA ASP A 49 0.92 -0.81 15.01
C ASP A 49 0.48 0.51 15.65
N ARG A 50 -0.17 1.37 14.86
CA ARG A 50 -0.71 2.63 15.35
C ARG A 50 -2.17 2.42 15.75
N ILE A 51 -2.41 2.43 17.06
CA ILE A 51 -3.66 1.97 17.66
C ILE A 51 -4.41 3.12 18.32
N MET A 52 -5.68 3.30 17.96
CA MET A 52 -6.62 4.18 18.66
C MET A 52 -7.62 3.33 19.45
N GLY A 53 -7.86 3.69 20.71
CA GLY A 53 -8.76 2.97 21.62
C GLY A 53 -8.02 2.11 22.63
N ARG A 54 -8.76 1.32 23.41
CA ARG A 54 -8.19 0.50 24.48
C ARG A 54 -7.44 -0.71 23.90
N ALA A 55 -6.28 -1.02 24.46
CA ALA A 55 -5.45 -2.14 24.01
C ALA A 55 -6.18 -3.50 24.12
N ASP A 56 -7.08 -3.64 25.09
CA ASP A 56 -7.86 -4.84 25.41
C ASP A 56 -9.26 -4.87 24.79
N ALA A 57 -9.58 -3.94 23.88
CA ALA A 57 -10.88 -3.92 23.22
C ALA A 57 -11.19 -5.27 22.52
N PRO A 58 -12.41 -5.82 22.68
CA PRO A 58 -12.74 -7.17 22.23
C PRO A 58 -12.76 -7.33 20.71
N VAL A 59 -12.87 -6.22 19.96
CA VAL A 59 -12.87 -6.19 18.50
C VAL A 59 -11.70 -5.34 18.01
N THR A 60 -10.95 -5.89 17.07
CA THR A 60 -9.89 -5.18 16.35
C THR A 60 -10.39 -4.84 14.95
N VAL A 61 -10.30 -3.56 14.60
CA VAL A 61 -10.52 -3.08 13.23
C VAL A 61 -9.19 -2.60 12.67
N ILE A 62 -8.77 -3.16 11.54
CA ILE A 62 -7.58 -2.71 10.81
C ILE A 62 -8.05 -1.90 9.61
N GLU A 63 -7.51 -0.70 9.46
CA GLU A 63 -7.63 0.16 8.30
C GLU A 63 -6.29 0.18 7.57
N TYR A 64 -6.28 -0.25 6.30
CA TYR A 64 -5.19 0.06 5.38
C TYR A 64 -5.54 1.34 4.63
N ALA A 65 -4.75 2.40 4.81
CA ALA A 65 -5.03 3.74 4.31
C ALA A 65 -3.80 4.44 3.76
N SER A 66 -4.03 5.52 3.01
CA SER A 66 -2.98 6.41 2.52
C SER A 66 -3.34 7.87 2.77
N PHE A 67 -2.35 8.67 3.13
CA PHE A 67 -2.52 10.12 3.27
C PHE A 67 -2.74 10.86 1.95
N THR A 68 -2.60 10.20 0.79
CA THR A 68 -2.88 10.75 -0.55
C THR A 68 -4.20 10.24 -1.16
N CYS A 69 -4.96 9.45 -0.40
CA CYS A 69 -6.19 8.82 -0.86
C CYS A 69 -7.40 9.68 -0.47
N ASN A 70 -8.17 10.15 -1.46
CA ASN A 70 -9.37 10.97 -1.22
C ASN A 70 -10.42 10.21 -0.39
N HIS A 71 -10.70 8.94 -0.69
CA HIS A 71 -11.66 8.15 0.08
C HIS A 71 -11.24 7.95 1.55
N CYS A 72 -9.94 7.99 1.82
CA CYS A 72 -9.39 7.88 3.17
C CYS A 72 -9.59 9.20 3.94
N VAL A 73 -9.51 10.34 3.24
CA VAL A 73 -9.89 11.66 3.77
C VAL A 73 -11.38 11.71 4.08
N ASP A 74 -12.22 11.31 3.12
CA ASP A 74 -13.67 11.29 3.28
C ASP A 74 -14.05 10.43 4.49
N TRP A 75 -13.48 9.22 4.59
CA TRP A 75 -13.70 8.35 5.74
C TRP A 75 -13.26 8.98 7.06
N THR A 76 -12.06 9.57 7.10
CA THR A 76 -11.52 10.23 8.31
C THR A 76 -12.40 11.40 8.76
N ASN A 77 -12.97 12.15 7.82
CA ASN A 77 -13.76 13.35 8.13
C ASN A 77 -15.22 13.03 8.45
N GLU A 78 -15.82 12.07 7.74
CA GLU A 78 -17.27 11.85 7.75
C GLU A 78 -17.69 10.62 8.57
N VAL A 79 -16.89 9.55 8.51
CA VAL A 79 -17.23 8.25 9.12
C VAL A 79 -16.54 8.05 10.46
N LEU A 80 -15.25 8.33 10.55
CA LEU A 80 -14.44 8.11 11.75
C LEU A 80 -15.02 8.80 12.99
N PRO A 81 -15.55 10.05 12.97
CA PRO A 81 -16.11 10.66 14.18
C PRO A 81 -17.27 9.85 14.78
N GLN A 82 -18.18 9.38 13.92
CA GLN A 82 -19.32 8.57 14.33
C GLN A 82 -18.89 7.16 14.76
N PHE A 83 -17.97 6.55 14.02
CA PHE A 83 -17.37 5.26 14.35
C PHE A 83 -16.68 5.30 15.71
N LYS A 84 -15.87 6.33 15.94
CA LYS A 84 -15.12 6.53 17.18
C LYS A 84 -16.06 6.67 18.37
N ALA A 85 -17.07 7.54 18.27
CA ALA A 85 -18.06 7.73 19.33
C ALA A 85 -18.82 6.43 19.66
N ARG A 86 -19.21 5.66 18.63
CA ARG A 86 -20.00 4.44 18.80
C ARG A 86 -19.19 3.28 19.36
N TYR A 87 -17.93 3.12 18.94
CA TYR A 87 -17.16 1.89 19.16
C TYR A 87 -15.84 2.07 19.90
N ILE A 88 -15.05 3.09 19.56
CA ILE A 88 -13.71 3.28 20.14
C ILE A 88 -13.85 3.86 21.55
N ASP A 89 -14.63 4.94 21.70
CA ASP A 89 -14.79 5.66 22.98
C ASP A 89 -15.57 4.85 24.01
N THR A 90 -16.42 3.93 23.55
CA THR A 90 -17.11 2.95 24.39
C THR A 90 -16.25 1.74 24.74
N GLY A 91 -15.00 1.71 24.27
CA GLY A 91 -14.03 0.65 24.55
C GLY A 91 -14.33 -0.69 23.88
N LYS A 92 -15.23 -0.72 22.90
CA LYS A 92 -15.67 -1.92 22.18
C LYS A 92 -14.70 -2.30 21.06
N VAL A 93 -14.07 -1.30 20.45
CA VAL A 93 -13.15 -1.46 19.32
C VAL A 93 -11.82 -0.78 19.60
N ARG A 94 -10.74 -1.40 19.15
CA ARG A 94 -9.48 -0.72 18.84
C ARG A 94 -9.31 -0.63 17.34
N LEU A 95 -9.02 0.57 16.84
CA LEU A 95 -8.71 0.83 15.45
C LEU A 95 -7.19 0.79 15.26
N VAL A 96 -6.74 0.04 14.28
CA VAL A 96 -5.34 -0.10 13.89
C VAL A 96 -5.18 0.52 12.51
N PHE A 97 -4.37 1.56 12.41
CA PHE A 97 -4.01 2.16 11.14
C PHE A 97 -2.78 1.47 10.56
N ARG A 98 -2.84 1.10 9.28
CA ARG A 98 -1.74 0.58 8.48
C ARG A 98 -1.61 1.39 7.17
N ASP A 99 -0.39 1.77 6.84
CA ASP A 99 0.01 2.47 5.65
C ASP A 99 -0.11 1.53 4.45
N MET A 100 -0.75 2.04 3.41
CA MET A 100 -0.73 1.48 2.07
C MET A 100 -0.58 2.66 1.10
N PRO A 101 0.63 3.21 0.94
CA PRO A 101 0.87 4.42 0.14
C PRO A 101 0.31 4.31 -1.28
N THR A 102 -0.57 5.24 -1.66
CA THR A 102 -1.13 5.34 -3.01
C THR A 102 -0.43 6.41 -3.83
N ALA A 103 -0.71 6.49 -5.14
CA ALA A 103 -0.14 7.53 -5.98
C ALA A 103 -0.51 8.95 -5.46
N PRO A 104 0.40 9.94 -5.57
CA PRO A 104 1.79 9.83 -6.00
C PRO A 104 2.67 9.16 -4.93
N ALA A 105 3.34 8.06 -5.29
CA ALA A 105 3.95 7.14 -4.32
C ALA A 105 5.01 7.82 -3.43
N GLN A 106 5.85 8.69 -3.99
CA GLN A 106 6.88 9.38 -3.21
C GLN A 106 6.31 10.32 -2.15
N ILE A 107 5.23 11.04 -2.50
CA ILE A 107 4.53 11.94 -1.58
C ILE A 107 3.86 11.10 -0.47
N ALA A 108 3.17 10.03 -0.84
CA ALA A 108 2.49 9.15 0.10
C ALA A 108 3.46 8.44 1.06
N SER A 109 4.57 7.93 0.56
CA SER A 109 5.61 7.29 1.38
C SER A 109 6.30 8.28 2.32
N THR A 110 6.52 9.52 1.87
CA THR A 110 7.05 10.59 2.73
C THR A 110 6.07 10.93 3.86
N ALA A 111 4.78 11.09 3.54
CA ALA A 111 3.75 11.34 4.54
C ALA A 111 3.63 10.17 5.55
N ALA A 112 3.63 8.93 5.07
CA ALA A 112 3.64 7.73 5.92
C ALA A 112 4.87 7.70 6.85
N GLY A 113 6.05 8.01 6.32
CA GLY A 113 7.28 8.15 7.11
C GLY A 113 7.17 9.21 8.21
N ILE A 114 6.63 10.39 7.90
CA ILE A 114 6.42 11.46 8.89
C ILE A 114 5.47 10.97 10.00
N GLY A 115 4.39 10.27 9.63
CA GLY A 115 3.50 9.61 10.59
C GLY A 115 4.23 8.64 11.52
N ARG A 116 5.04 7.74 10.97
CA ARG A 116 5.85 6.77 11.73
C ARG A 116 6.86 7.43 12.65
N CYS A 117 7.39 8.59 12.25
CA CYS A 117 8.35 9.35 13.01
C CYS A 117 7.74 10.23 14.12
N ALA A 118 6.41 10.27 14.26
CA ALA A 118 5.75 11.05 15.32
C ALA A 118 6.21 10.62 16.72
N ALA A 119 6.11 11.52 17.69
CA ALA A 119 6.31 11.16 19.10
C ALA A 119 5.24 10.15 19.57
N PRO A 120 5.51 9.34 20.61
CA PRO A 120 4.53 8.40 21.16
C PRO A 120 3.18 9.07 21.44
N GLY A 121 2.10 8.45 20.98
CA GLY A 121 0.73 8.96 21.12
C GLY A 121 0.33 10.09 20.17
N ARG A 122 1.25 10.62 19.33
CA ARG A 122 0.97 11.74 18.42
C ARG A 122 0.57 11.31 17.00
N PHE A 123 0.65 10.02 16.67
CA PHE A 123 0.38 9.54 15.31
C PHE A 123 -0.98 10.02 14.77
N PHE A 124 -2.06 9.92 15.54
CA PHE A 124 -3.39 10.30 15.06
C PHE A 124 -3.58 11.81 14.93
N ASP A 125 -2.76 12.63 15.59
CA ASP A 125 -2.73 14.08 15.35
C ASP A 125 -2.07 14.37 14.00
N VAL A 126 -0.96 13.69 13.70
CA VAL A 126 -0.27 13.76 12.40
C VAL A 126 -1.17 13.28 11.28
N ALA A 127 -1.84 12.14 11.47
CA ALA A 127 -2.77 11.58 10.50
C ALA A 127 -3.91 12.56 10.20
N ARG A 128 -4.47 13.20 11.24
CA ARG A 128 -5.50 14.23 11.06
C ARG A 128 -4.98 15.43 10.28
N ALA A 129 -3.80 15.95 10.62
CA ALA A 129 -3.19 17.08 9.92
C ALA A 129 -3.01 16.77 8.44
N PHE A 130 -2.52 15.56 8.11
CA PHE A 130 -2.42 15.11 6.73
C PHE A 130 -3.78 15.02 6.04
N MET A 131 -4.75 14.30 6.62
CA MET A 131 -6.05 14.12 5.97
C MET A 131 -6.79 15.45 5.77
N SER A 132 -6.73 16.38 6.74
CA SER A 132 -7.37 17.69 6.61
C SER A 132 -6.71 18.62 5.59
N GLY A 133 -5.40 18.49 5.37
CA GLY A 133 -4.64 19.36 4.48
C GLY A 133 -4.49 18.84 3.05
N GLN A 134 -4.91 17.60 2.76
CA GLN A 134 -4.62 16.92 1.49
C GLN A 134 -5.14 17.70 0.28
N ALA A 135 -6.41 18.14 0.31
CA ALA A 135 -7.05 18.82 -0.81
C ALA A 135 -6.28 20.10 -1.21
N ALA A 136 -5.93 20.94 -0.24
CA ALA A 136 -5.17 22.17 -0.48
C ALA A 136 -3.78 21.90 -1.05
N ALA A 137 -3.10 20.84 -0.57
CA ALA A 137 -1.79 20.44 -1.08
C ALA A 137 -1.86 20.02 -2.56
N PHE A 138 -2.90 19.28 -2.92
CA PHE A 138 -3.07 18.73 -4.26
C PHE A 138 -3.56 19.78 -5.26
N GLU A 139 -4.45 20.69 -4.83
CA GLU A 139 -4.87 21.85 -5.62
C GLU A 139 -3.68 22.79 -5.92
N LYS A 140 -2.84 23.04 -4.91
CA LYS A 140 -1.63 23.87 -5.06
C LYS A 140 -0.53 23.17 -5.86
N GLY A 141 -0.54 21.83 -5.92
CA GLY A 141 0.55 21.04 -6.48
C GLY A 141 1.85 21.12 -5.68
N ASP A 142 1.78 21.47 -4.39
CA ASP A 142 2.93 21.68 -3.50
C ASP A 142 2.63 21.11 -2.11
N ALA A 143 3.40 20.09 -1.71
CA ALA A 143 3.25 19.39 -0.44
C ALA A 143 4.03 20.02 0.72
N ARG A 144 4.80 21.11 0.51
CA ARG A 144 5.67 21.69 1.56
C ARG A 144 4.90 22.11 2.81
N ASP A 145 3.85 22.92 2.65
CA ASP A 145 3.02 23.39 3.77
C ASP A 145 2.26 22.23 4.43
N TRP A 146 1.88 21.23 3.62
CA TRP A 146 1.19 20.03 4.07
C TRP A 146 2.06 19.16 4.97
N PHE A 147 3.32 18.93 4.58
CA PHE A 147 4.31 18.26 5.43
C PHE A 147 4.63 19.06 6.68
N ALA A 148 4.80 20.39 6.56
CA ALA A 148 5.10 21.25 7.71
C ALA A 148 3.99 21.21 8.78
N ALA A 149 2.72 21.24 8.37
CA ALA A 149 1.58 21.13 9.29
C ALA A 149 1.56 19.79 10.03
N ALA A 150 1.84 18.69 9.34
CA ALA A 150 1.90 17.37 9.93
C ALA A 150 3.09 17.20 10.88
N ILE A 151 4.26 17.78 10.54
CA ILE A 151 5.44 17.81 11.41
C ILE A 151 5.14 18.62 12.67
N ALA A 152 4.46 19.76 12.57
CA ALA A 152 4.05 20.54 13.74
C ALA A 152 3.12 19.74 14.67
N ALA A 153 2.25 18.87 14.12
CA ALA A 153 1.39 17.98 14.90
C ALA A 153 2.12 16.79 15.53
N SER A 154 3.36 16.49 15.09
CA SER A 154 4.08 15.26 15.47
C SER A 154 4.62 15.24 16.89
N GLY A 155 4.70 16.40 17.55
CA GLY A 155 5.39 16.53 18.84
C GLY A 155 6.91 16.43 18.74
N ARG A 156 7.48 16.58 17.54
CA ARG A 156 8.92 16.63 17.25
C ARG A 156 9.27 17.85 16.41
N THR A 157 10.56 18.25 16.44
CA THR A 157 11.07 19.30 15.55
C THR A 157 11.27 18.76 14.13
N GLN A 158 11.43 19.67 13.17
CA GLN A 158 11.76 19.35 11.78
C GLN A 158 13.01 18.44 11.70
N GLU A 159 14.08 18.82 12.41
CA GLU A 159 15.36 18.11 12.38
C GLU A 159 15.23 16.70 12.97
N GLN A 160 14.39 16.53 14.00
CA GLN A 160 14.13 15.22 14.59
C GLN A 160 13.35 14.30 13.64
N ILE A 161 12.38 14.84 12.89
CA ILE A 161 11.66 14.09 11.87
C ILE A 161 12.61 13.72 10.71
N GLU A 162 13.40 14.67 10.21
CA GLU A 162 14.37 14.40 9.15
C GLU A 162 15.42 13.37 9.54
N ALA A 163 15.91 13.40 10.79
CA ALA A 163 16.82 12.40 11.31
C ALA A 163 16.15 11.01 11.36
N CYS A 164 14.91 10.93 11.81
CA CYS A 164 14.14 9.69 11.84
C CYS A 164 13.89 9.12 10.44
N LEU A 165 13.53 9.96 9.46
CA LEU A 165 13.31 9.54 8.07
C LEU A 165 14.57 8.97 7.39
N LYS A 166 15.77 9.32 7.89
CA LYS A 166 17.05 8.77 7.40
C LYS A 166 17.36 7.40 7.98
N ASP A 167 16.65 6.95 9.02
CA ASP A 167 16.80 5.59 9.56
C ASP A 167 16.23 4.56 8.57
N PRO A 168 17.06 3.63 8.04
CA PRO A 168 16.59 2.59 7.15
C PRO A 168 15.45 1.75 7.73
N ALA A 169 15.35 1.63 9.06
CA ALA A 169 14.29 0.88 9.72
C ALA A 169 12.90 1.47 9.44
N VAL A 170 12.78 2.79 9.24
CA VAL A 170 11.49 3.43 8.90
C VAL A 170 11.02 2.99 7.52
N GLY A 171 11.92 3.02 6.54
CA GLY A 171 11.62 2.55 5.18
C GLY A 171 11.32 1.05 5.12
N GLN A 172 12.08 0.24 5.84
CA GLN A 172 11.84 -1.20 5.94
C GLN A 172 10.50 -1.53 6.59
N ALA A 173 10.14 -0.83 7.68
CA ALA A 173 8.86 -1.03 8.35
C ALA A 173 7.67 -0.62 7.46
N LEU A 174 7.80 0.47 6.69
CA LEU A 174 6.79 0.85 5.70
C LEU A 174 6.65 -0.21 4.60
N GLN A 175 7.77 -0.69 4.06
CA GLN A 175 7.78 -1.72 3.02
C GLN A 175 7.14 -3.03 3.50
N ALA A 176 7.48 -3.48 4.70
CA ALA A 176 6.90 -4.69 5.29
C ALA A 176 5.38 -4.58 5.48
N GLU A 177 4.88 -3.39 5.80
CA GLU A 177 3.44 -3.15 5.94
C GLU A 177 2.70 -3.19 4.61
N VAL A 178 3.32 -2.63 3.55
CA VAL A 178 2.82 -2.72 2.17
C VAL A 178 2.79 -4.17 1.68
N GLU A 179 3.85 -4.93 1.91
CA GLU A 179 3.88 -6.37 1.59
C GLU A 179 2.80 -7.14 2.32
N GLY A 180 2.61 -6.84 3.61
CA GLY A 180 1.53 -7.41 4.42
C GLY A 180 0.14 -7.05 3.88
N ALA A 181 -0.07 -5.83 3.41
CA ALA A 181 -1.31 -5.38 2.78
C ALA A 181 -1.60 -6.16 1.49
N VAL A 182 -0.60 -6.25 0.60
CA VAL A 182 -0.71 -6.99 -0.67
C VAL A 182 -0.98 -8.47 -0.41
N ALA A 183 -0.26 -9.09 0.53
CA ALA A 183 -0.48 -10.48 0.91
C ALA A 183 -1.90 -10.71 1.47
N ALA A 184 -2.45 -9.73 2.19
CA ALA A 184 -3.84 -9.75 2.69
C ALA A 184 -4.90 -9.46 1.61
N GLY A 185 -4.51 -9.27 0.35
CA GLY A 185 -5.42 -8.99 -0.76
C GLY A 185 -5.93 -7.54 -0.79
N VAL A 186 -5.22 -6.59 -0.18
CA VAL A 186 -5.55 -5.17 -0.28
C VAL A 186 -5.17 -4.67 -1.68
N THR A 187 -6.18 -4.24 -2.44
CA THR A 187 -6.03 -3.71 -3.80
C THR A 187 -6.30 -2.20 -3.90
N GLY A 188 -6.71 -1.57 -2.81
CA GLY A 188 -7.03 -0.14 -2.75
C GLY A 188 -7.30 0.33 -1.33
N THR A 189 -7.40 1.65 -1.16
CA THR A 189 -7.59 2.30 0.14
C THR A 189 -8.85 3.19 0.14
N PRO A 190 -9.53 3.34 1.29
CA PRO A 190 -9.28 2.58 2.51
C PRO A 190 -9.80 1.13 2.39
N SER A 191 -9.10 0.18 3.00
CA SER A 191 -9.56 -1.22 3.13
C SER A 191 -9.66 -1.60 4.59
N PHE A 192 -10.78 -2.22 4.97
CA PHE A 192 -11.06 -2.57 6.37
C PHE A 192 -11.11 -4.06 6.62
N PHE A 193 -10.61 -4.46 7.79
CA PHE A 193 -10.74 -5.80 8.32
C PHE A 193 -11.25 -5.76 9.76
N VAL A 194 -12.23 -6.60 10.08
CA VAL A 194 -12.77 -6.78 11.44
C VAL A 194 -12.36 -8.17 11.93
N ASN A 195 -11.53 -8.24 12.96
CA ASN A 195 -10.95 -9.49 13.48
C ASN A 195 -10.37 -10.39 12.37
N GLY A 196 -9.66 -9.79 11.41
CA GLY A 196 -9.01 -10.49 10.29
C GLY A 196 -9.91 -10.81 9.09
N LYS A 197 -11.23 -10.53 9.17
CA LYS A 197 -12.16 -10.69 8.05
C LYS A 197 -12.32 -9.38 7.29
N ARG A 198 -12.19 -9.41 5.97
CA ARG A 198 -12.38 -8.22 5.12
C ARG A 198 -13.82 -7.73 5.19
N VAL A 199 -13.99 -6.41 5.20
CA VAL A 199 -15.29 -5.73 5.07
C VAL A 199 -15.47 -5.30 3.62
N ASP A 200 -16.70 -5.33 3.13
CA ASP A 200 -17.01 -5.09 1.71
C ASP A 200 -16.72 -3.63 1.30
N ASP A 201 -17.03 -2.68 2.16
CA ASP A 201 -16.82 -1.25 1.96
C ASP A 201 -16.36 -0.53 3.25
N HIS A 202 -16.16 0.78 3.16
CA HIS A 202 -15.69 1.63 4.25
C HIS A 202 -16.82 2.41 4.96
N SER A 203 -18.08 2.14 4.64
CA SER A 203 -19.22 2.81 5.28
C SER A 203 -19.36 2.42 6.75
N LEU A 204 -19.92 3.33 7.55
CA LEU A 204 -20.27 3.02 8.94
C LEU A 204 -21.24 1.84 9.03
N GLN A 205 -22.13 1.67 8.05
CA GLN A 205 -23.12 0.60 8.01
C GLN A 205 -22.45 -0.76 7.88
N SER A 206 -21.55 -0.93 6.91
CA SER A 206 -20.85 -2.19 6.67
C SER A 206 -19.94 -2.57 7.84
N LEU A 207 -19.20 -1.58 8.37
CA LEU A 207 -18.42 -1.75 9.61
C LEU A 207 -19.31 -2.16 10.79
N SER A 208 -20.46 -1.51 10.98
CA SER A 208 -21.39 -1.85 12.06
C SER A 208 -21.96 -3.26 11.93
N ALA A 209 -22.31 -3.69 10.71
CA ALA A 209 -22.81 -5.03 10.46
C ALA A 209 -21.77 -6.10 10.81
N ALA A 210 -20.49 -5.83 10.57
CA ALA A 210 -19.38 -6.72 10.93
C ALA A 210 -19.06 -6.71 12.44
N ILE A 211 -19.22 -5.56 13.12
CA ILE A 211 -18.82 -5.37 14.52
C ILE A 211 -19.93 -5.76 15.51
N ASP A 212 -21.16 -5.31 15.27
CA ASP A 212 -22.26 -5.40 16.23
C ASP A 212 -22.54 -6.84 16.72
N PRO A 213 -22.50 -7.89 15.89
CA PRO A 213 -22.67 -9.27 16.36
C PRO A 213 -21.57 -9.73 17.33
N LEU A 214 -20.34 -9.22 17.18
CA LEU A 214 -19.17 -9.61 17.97
C LEU A 214 -19.18 -9.02 19.39
N ILE A 215 -19.89 -7.92 19.57
CA ILE A 215 -20.00 -7.19 20.85
C ILE A 215 -21.30 -7.47 21.60
N ARG A 216 -22.33 -8.02 20.92
CA ARG A 216 -23.59 -8.44 21.56
C ARG A 216 -23.52 -9.84 22.17
N ALA A 217 -22.60 -10.68 21.67
CA ALA A 217 -22.43 -12.06 22.13
C ALA A 217 -21.55 -12.18 23.40
N ARG A 218 -21.28 -11.07 24.09
CA ARG A 218 -20.41 -10.99 25.27
C ARG A 218 -21.12 -10.32 26.44
#